data_AF-A0A151WYD0-F1
#
_entry.id   AF-A0A151WYD0-F1
#
_cell.length_a   1.000
_cell.length_b   1.000
_cell.length_c   1.000
_cell.angle_alpha   90.00
_cell.angle_beta   90.00
_cell.angle_gamma   90.00
#
_symmetry.space_group_name_H-M   'P 1'
#
loop_
_entity.id
_entity.type
_entity.pdbx_description
1 polymer ?
#
loop_
_entity_poly.entity_id
_entity_poly.type
_entity_poly.pdbx_seq_one_letter_code
_entity_poly.pdbx_strand_id
1 'polypeptide(L)'
;DVKVVIQVLLLPHLIPPKGRIRIKKEHFKSSISECKNSIILHVKIHGDISHIQEEKIKQAQKFGLTVQPYIIVIGPTLTELHAFYVCFDKALYQVSTVLEAVDICFKVFHVFDLHYPPESEHIWYTIQNLSL
;
A
#
# COMPACT_ATOMS: atom_id res chain seq x y z
N ASP A 1 5.73 16.11 -3.99
CA ASP A 1 4.93 14.91 -3.65
C ASP A 1 4.16 14.27 -4.80
N VAL A 2 3.27 14.97 -5.50
CA VAL A 2 2.44 14.40 -6.59
C VAL A 2 3.22 13.56 -7.60
N LYS A 3 4.36 14.07 -8.10
CA LYS A 3 5.20 13.32 -9.05
C LYS A 3 5.67 11.98 -8.48
N VAL A 4 6.07 11.95 -7.21
CA VAL A 4 6.55 10.74 -6.53
C VAL A 4 5.39 9.76 -6.32
N VAL A 5 4.20 10.26 -5.97
CA VAL A 5 2.98 9.43 -5.89
C VAL A 5 2.73 8.72 -7.21
N ILE A 6 2.77 9.46 -8.32
CA ILE A 6 2.60 8.89 -9.66
C ILE A 6 3.72 7.87 -9.97
N GLN A 7 4.98 8.18 -9.64
CA GLN A 7 6.10 7.26 -9.85
C GLN A 7 5.90 5.93 -9.12
N VAL A 8 5.52 5.96 -7.83
CA VAL A 8 5.22 4.75 -7.05
C VAL A 8 4.04 3.99 -7.65
N LEU A 9 2.97 4.68 -8.04
CA LEU A 9 1.80 4.08 -8.68
C LEU A 9 2.09 3.52 -10.09
N LEU A 10 3.20 3.92 -10.73
CA LEU A 10 3.63 3.37 -12.02
C LEU A 10 4.44 2.08 -11.87
N LEU A 11 5.06 1.82 -10.71
CA LEU A 11 5.86 0.61 -10.47
C LEU A 11 5.11 -0.69 -10.82
N PRO A 12 3.82 -0.87 -10.46
CA PRO A 12 3.08 -2.09 -10.82
C PRO A 12 2.83 -2.30 -12.33
N HIS A 13 3.10 -1.32 -13.19
CA HIS A 13 3.07 -1.52 -14.64
C HIS A 13 4.45 -1.87 -15.20
N LEU A 14 5.51 -1.31 -14.61
CA LEU A 14 6.89 -1.60 -14.97
C LEU A 14 7.30 -3.00 -14.51
N ILE A 15 6.85 -3.37 -13.31
CA ILE A 15 7.11 -4.65 -12.66
C ILE A 15 5.76 -5.28 -12.34
N PRO A 16 5.08 -5.87 -13.32
CA PRO A 16 3.72 -6.36 -13.13
C PRO A 16 3.67 -7.57 -12.19
N PRO A 17 2.53 -7.80 -11.50
CA PRO A 17 2.31 -9.00 -10.71
C PRO A 17 2.26 -10.23 -11.63
N LYS A 18 3.35 -11.02 -11.65
CA LYS A 18 3.48 -12.21 -12.51
C LYS A 18 3.01 -13.50 -11.84
N GLY A 19 3.01 -13.54 -10.51
CA GLY A 19 2.68 -14.72 -9.72
C GLY A 19 1.19 -14.89 -9.40
N ARG A 20 0.79 -16.12 -9.06
CA ARG A 20 -0.47 -16.40 -8.37
C ARG A 20 -0.15 -16.66 -6.90
N ILE A 21 -0.80 -15.92 -6.00
CA ILE A 21 -0.72 -16.13 -4.57
C ILE A 21 -1.71 -17.24 -4.22
N ARG A 22 -1.27 -18.23 -3.43
CA ARG A 22 -2.19 -19.24 -2.93
C ARG A 22 -2.90 -18.69 -1.69
N ILE A 23 -4.21 -18.48 -1.78
CA ILE A 23 -5.05 -18.12 -0.64
C ILE A 23 -5.87 -19.34 -0.28
N LYS A 24 -5.57 -19.98 0.86
CA LYS A 24 -6.22 -21.23 1.29
C LYS A 24 -6.17 -22.30 0.19
N LYS A 25 -7.31 -22.63 -0.44
CA LYS A 25 -7.44 -23.62 -1.52
C LYS A 25 -7.52 -22.98 -2.92
N GLU A 26 -7.52 -21.65 -3.01
CA GLU A 26 -7.67 -20.91 -4.26
C GLU A 26 -6.37 -20.24 -4.69
N HIS A 27 -6.26 -19.98 -5.98
CA HIS A 27 -5.18 -19.17 -6.55
C HIS A 27 -5.72 -17.79 -6.87
N PHE A 28 -5.11 -16.77 -6.26
CA PHE A 28 -5.42 -15.37 -6.48
C PHE A 28 -4.34 -14.73 -7.34
N LYS A 29 -4.75 -14.01 -8.38
CA LYS A 29 -3.87 -13.20 -9.22
C LYS A 29 -4.24 -11.75 -9.02
N SER A 30 -3.38 -11.00 -8.35
CA SER A 30 -3.57 -9.57 -8.14
C SER A 30 -3.57 -8.82 -9.47
N SER A 31 -4.55 -7.94 -9.65
CA SER A 31 -4.56 -6.96 -10.73
C SER A 31 -3.55 -5.84 -10.45
N ILE A 32 -3.22 -5.07 -11.49
CA ILE A 32 -2.39 -3.86 -11.34
C ILE A 32 -3.05 -2.86 -10.38
N SER A 33 -4.39 -2.76 -10.42
CA SER A 33 -5.16 -1.87 -9.53
C SER A 33 -5.05 -2.30 -8.06
N GLU A 34 -5.20 -3.59 -7.79
CA GLU A 34 -5.03 -4.13 -6.42
C GLU A 34 -3.61 -3.94 -5.92
N CYS A 35 -2.61 -4.16 -6.78
CA CYS A 35 -1.20 -3.90 -6.45
C CYS A 35 -0.99 -2.43 -6.07
N LYS A 36 -1.43 -1.48 -6.89
CA LYS A 36 -1.38 -0.04 -6.57
C LYS A 36 -2.03 0.27 -5.22
N ASN A 37 -3.27 -0.17 -5.02
CA ASN A 37 -4.07 0.11 -3.83
C ASN A 37 -3.49 -0.54 -2.57
N SER A 38 -2.69 -1.60 -2.69
CA SER A 38 -1.97 -2.20 -1.57
C SER A 38 -0.76 -1.39 -1.11
N ILE A 39 -0.25 -0.46 -1.93
CA ILE A 39 0.86 0.44 -1.61
C ILE A 39 0.32 1.83 -1.24
N ILE A 40 -0.36 2.49 -2.20
CA ILE A 40 -0.94 3.83 -2.06
C ILE A 40 -2.43 3.78 -2.40
N LEU A 41 -3.26 4.28 -1.49
CA LEU A 41 -4.68 4.45 -1.69
C LEU A 41 -5.02 5.94 -1.77
N HIS A 42 -5.59 6.36 -2.90
CA HIS A 42 -6.06 7.72 -3.10
C HIS A 42 -7.48 7.89 -2.58
N VAL A 43 -7.66 8.85 -1.69
CA VAL A 43 -8.94 9.18 -1.07
C VAL A 43 -9.29 10.64 -1.41
N LYS A 44 -10.55 10.93 -1.72
CA LYS A 44 -10.97 12.29 -2.07
C LYS A 44 -11.11 13.19 -0.85
N ILE A 45 -11.71 12.66 0.21
CA ILE A 45 -12.02 13.39 1.44
C ILE A 45 -11.70 12.55 2.68
N HIS A 46 -11.39 13.22 3.79
CA HIS A 46 -11.08 12.54 5.07
C HIS A 46 -12.22 11.65 5.59
N GLY A 47 -13.48 11.98 5.28
CA GLY A 47 -14.65 11.22 5.73
C GLY A 47 -14.69 9.78 5.23
N ASP A 48 -13.97 9.47 4.14
CA ASP A 48 -13.97 8.13 3.53
C ASP A 48 -12.95 7.17 4.19
N ILE A 49 -12.03 7.69 5.03
CA ILE A 49 -10.92 6.90 5.59
C ILE A 49 -11.44 5.70 6.40
N SER A 50 -12.46 5.88 7.24
CA SER A 50 -13.00 4.82 8.08
C SER A 50 -13.52 3.65 7.24
N HIS A 51 -14.19 3.94 6.12
CA HIS A 51 -14.66 2.93 5.20
C HIS A 51 -13.50 2.16 4.55
N ILE A 52 -12.46 2.87 4.12
CA ILE A 52 -11.25 2.25 3.58
C ILE A 52 -10.57 1.33 4.59
N GLN A 53 -10.48 1.73 5.85
CA GLN A 53 -9.89 0.88 6.91
C GLN A 53 -10.69 -0.41 7.09
N GLU A 54 -12.02 -0.34 7.07
CA GLU A 54 -12.87 -1.54 7.12
C GLU A 54 -12.65 -2.48 5.92
N GLU A 55 -12.52 -1.93 4.71
CA GLU A 55 -12.21 -2.73 3.51
C GLU A 55 -10.84 -3.42 3.63
N LYS A 56 -9.83 -2.72 4.16
CA LYS A 56 -8.50 -3.28 4.40
C LYS A 56 -8.50 -4.40 5.43
N ILE A 57 -9.29 -4.27 6.49
CA ILE A 57 -9.49 -5.35 7.48
C ILE A 57 -10.11 -6.58 6.82
N LYS A 58 -11.16 -6.41 6.02
CA LYS A 58 -11.82 -7.52 5.30
C LYS A 58 -10.85 -8.20 4.31
N GLN A 59 -10.06 -7.43 3.58
CA GLN A 59 -9.02 -7.96 2.69
C GLN A 59 -7.98 -8.76 3.47
N ALA A 60 -7.41 -8.21 4.54
CA ALA A 60 -6.43 -8.92 5.36
C ALA A 60 -6.98 -10.25 5.91
N GLN A 61 -8.22 -10.28 6.39
CA GLN A 61 -8.91 -11.49 6.83
C GLN A 61 -9.05 -12.54 5.72
N LYS A 62 -9.30 -12.11 4.47
CA LYS A 62 -9.36 -13.02 3.30
C LYS A 62 -8.02 -13.71 3.09
N PHE A 63 -6.91 -12.99 3.25
CA PHE A 63 -5.54 -13.53 3.15
C PHE A 63 -5.08 -14.29 4.39
N GLY A 64 -5.81 -14.24 5.51
CA GLY A 64 -5.37 -14.81 6.78
C GLY A 64 -4.21 -14.03 7.39
N LEU A 65 -4.13 -12.72 7.12
CA LEU A 65 -3.10 -11.80 7.58
C LEU A 65 -3.71 -10.74 8.50
N THR A 66 -2.84 -10.04 9.23
CA THR A 66 -3.16 -8.72 9.79
C THR A 66 -3.16 -7.67 8.68
N VAL A 67 -3.75 -6.50 8.96
CA VAL A 67 -3.68 -5.37 8.02
C VAL A 67 -2.22 -4.98 7.85
N GLN A 68 -1.73 -5.10 6.62
CA GLN A 68 -0.38 -4.69 6.28
C GLN A 68 -0.30 -3.17 6.11
N PRO A 69 0.81 -2.54 6.51
CA PRO A 69 1.04 -1.10 6.31
C PRO A 69 0.75 -0.64 4.88
N TYR A 70 0.05 0.50 4.76
CA TYR A 70 -0.23 1.13 3.48
C TYR A 70 -0.30 2.65 3.61
N ILE A 71 -0.19 3.34 2.48
CA ILE A 71 -0.17 4.80 2.41
C ILE A 71 -1.55 5.29 1.96
N ILE A 72 -2.06 6.34 2.61
CA ILE A 72 -3.24 7.08 2.14
C ILE A 72 -2.77 8.45 1.65
N VAL A 73 -3.21 8.82 0.45
CA VAL A 73 -3.03 10.19 -0.07
C VAL A 73 -4.41 10.82 -0.26
N ILE A 74 -4.56 12.07 0.20
CA ILE A 74 -5.87 12.73 0.21
C ILE A 74 -5.86 13.96 -0.69
N GLY A 75 -6.86 14.07 -1.54
CA GLY A 75 -7.11 15.22 -2.41
C GLY A 75 -8.18 14.95 -3.46
N PRO A 76 -8.82 15.97 -4.04
CA PRO A 76 -9.84 15.78 -5.07
C PRO A 76 -9.32 14.99 -6.28
N THR A 77 -8.05 15.17 -6.63
CA THR A 77 -7.37 14.50 -7.73
C THR A 77 -5.94 14.10 -7.33
N LEU A 78 -5.31 13.18 -8.07
CA LEU A 78 -3.89 12.85 -7.87
C LEU A 78 -2.95 14.04 -8.14
N THR A 79 -3.42 15.06 -8.86
CA THR A 79 -2.67 16.30 -9.12
C THR A 79 -2.82 17.35 -8.02
N GLU A 80 -3.78 17.17 -7.11
CA GLU A 80 -4.14 18.14 -6.07
C GLU A 80 -4.23 17.44 -4.71
N LEU A 81 -3.10 16.91 -4.23
CA LEU A 81 -3.01 16.23 -2.94
C LEU A 81 -2.68 17.22 -1.83
N HIS A 82 -3.36 17.10 -0.69
CA HIS A 82 -3.20 17.99 0.46
C HIS A 82 -2.80 17.28 1.76
N ALA A 83 -2.87 15.94 1.83
CA ALA A 83 -2.39 15.20 2.99
C ALA A 83 -1.90 13.78 2.65
N PHE A 84 -0.95 13.30 3.45
CA PHE A 84 -0.33 11.99 3.32
C PHE A 84 -0.34 11.30 4.68
N TYR A 85 -0.70 10.02 4.70
CA TYR A 85 -0.75 9.22 5.91
C TYR A 85 -0.13 7.85 5.70
N VAL A 86 0.55 7.35 6.72
CA VAL A 86 0.85 5.93 6.86
C VAL A 86 -0.21 5.32 7.77
N CYS A 87 -0.90 4.30 7.27
CA CYS A 87 -1.80 3.49 8.07
C CYS A 87 -1.06 2.23 8.51
N PHE A 88 -1.00 2.00 9.82
CA PHE A 88 -0.48 0.78 10.42
C PHE A 88 -1.38 0.38 11.59
N ASP A 89 -1.88 -0.85 11.55
CA ASP A 89 -2.93 -1.34 12.45
C ASP A 89 -4.17 -0.41 12.46
N LYS A 90 -4.50 0.21 13.59
CA LYS A 90 -5.62 1.17 13.74
C LYS A 90 -5.18 2.63 13.69
N ALA A 91 -3.88 2.90 13.59
CA ALA A 91 -3.32 4.24 13.68
C ALA A 91 -3.12 4.87 12.29
N LEU A 92 -3.41 6.17 12.20
CA LEU A 92 -3.05 7.02 11.08
C LEU A 92 -1.94 7.97 11.51
N TYR A 93 -0.78 7.85 10.86
CA TYR A 93 0.35 8.74 11.08
C TYR A 93 0.45 9.72 9.92
N GLN A 94 0.23 11.01 10.19
CA GLN A 94 0.42 12.05 9.20
C GLN A 94 1.91 12.25 8.92
N VAL A 95 2.26 12.36 7.64
CA VAL A 95 3.64 12.55 7.17
C VAL A 95 3.70 13.69 6.16
N SER A 96 4.89 14.23 5.92
CA SER A 96 5.06 15.41 5.07
C SER A 96 5.14 15.04 3.59
N THR A 97 5.67 13.86 3.27
CA THR A 97 5.89 13.42 1.89
C THR A 97 5.51 11.96 1.66
N VAL A 98 5.23 11.59 0.40
CA VAL A 98 4.96 10.17 0.08
C VAL A 98 6.22 9.31 0.18
N LEU A 99 7.41 9.89 -0.04
CA LEU A 99 8.66 9.16 0.05
C LEU A 99 8.95 8.78 1.52
N GLU A 100 8.72 9.72 2.44
CA GLU A 100 8.71 9.45 3.88
C GLU A 100 7.70 8.37 4.24
N ALA A 101 6.50 8.41 3.66
CA ALA A 101 5.47 7.38 3.88
C ALA A 101 5.95 5.98 3.45
N VAL A 102 6.59 5.87 2.28
CA VAL A 102 7.18 4.61 1.77
C VAL A 102 8.28 4.10 2.70
N ASP A 103 9.19 4.99 3.12
CA ASP A 103 10.29 4.65 4.04
C ASP A 103 9.76 4.17 5.40
N ILE A 104 8.74 4.83 5.96
CA ILE A 104 8.09 4.39 7.20
C ILE A 104 7.41 3.04 7.01
N CYS A 105 6.64 2.83 5.94
CA CYS A 105 6.06 1.51 5.63
C CYS A 105 7.15 0.43 5.59
N PHE A 106 8.24 0.69 4.85
CA PHE A 106 9.38 -0.23 4.74
C PHE A 106 9.95 -0.58 6.11
N LYS A 107 10.22 0.43 6.96
CA LYS A 107 10.70 0.24 8.32
C LYS A 107 9.72 -0.54 9.18
N VAL A 108 8.43 -0.24 9.11
CA VAL A 108 7.39 -0.95 9.88
C VAL A 108 7.35 -2.43 9.50
N PHE A 109 7.49 -2.79 8.23
CA PHE A 109 7.57 -4.21 7.84
C PHE A 109 8.72 -4.94 8.55
N HIS A 110 9.90 -4.33 8.63
CA HIS A 110 11.09 -4.97 9.21
C HIS A 110 11.11 -4.92 10.75
N VAL A 111 10.71 -3.79 11.34
CA VAL A 111 10.73 -3.60 12.80
C VAL A 111 9.72 -4.51 13.49
N PHE A 112 8.57 -4.75 12.86
CA PHE A 112 7.49 -5.57 13.42
C PHE A 112 7.42 -6.98 12.82
N ASP A 113 8.40 -7.39 12.02
CA ASP A 113 8.46 -8.70 11.35
C ASP A 113 7.14 -9.04 10.60
N LEU A 114 6.66 -8.08 9.82
CA LEU A 114 5.42 -8.20 9.07
C LEU A 114 5.69 -8.70 7.66
N HIS A 115 4.74 -9.47 7.14
CA HIS A 115 4.72 -9.83 5.73
C HIS A 115 4.42 -8.60 4.87
N TYR A 116 5.04 -8.51 3.69
CA TYR A 116 4.60 -7.53 2.71
C TYR A 116 3.15 -7.81 2.25
N PRO A 117 2.40 -6.79 1.77
CA PRO A 117 1.09 -7.00 1.20
C PRO A 117 1.18 -7.97 0.02
N PRO A 118 0.43 -9.08 -0.02
CA PRO A 118 0.54 -10.07 -1.08
C PRO A 118 0.38 -9.47 -2.49
N GLU A 119 -0.46 -8.45 -2.64
CA GLU A 119 -0.73 -7.80 -3.92
C GLU A 119 0.47 -7.04 -4.49
N SER A 120 1.34 -6.53 -3.63
CA SER A 120 2.55 -5.74 -3.98
C SER A 120 3.85 -6.31 -3.45
N GLU A 121 3.87 -7.55 -2.96
CA GLU A 121 5.04 -8.19 -2.34
C GLU A 121 6.30 -8.06 -3.21
N HIS A 122 6.17 -8.37 -4.50
CA HIS A 122 7.23 -8.23 -5.50
C HIS A 122 7.78 -6.79 -5.63
N ILE A 123 6.95 -5.77 -5.42
CA ILE A 123 7.39 -4.36 -5.45
C ILE A 123 8.23 -4.07 -4.21
N TRP A 124 7.79 -4.51 -3.03
CA TRP A 124 8.52 -4.30 -1.79
C TRP A 124 9.86 -5.06 -1.76
N TYR A 125 9.91 -6.29 -2.27
CA TYR A 125 11.18 -6.99 -2.46
C TYR A 125 12.10 -6.27 -3.45
N THR A 126 11.55 -5.65 -4.50
CA THR A 126 12.36 -4.84 -5.42
C THR A 126 12.95 -3.63 -4.70
N ILE A 127 12.16 -2.93 -3.88
CA ILE A 127 12.64 -1.81 -3.05
C ILE A 127 13.73 -2.27 -2.09
N GLN A 128 13.53 -3.41 -1.42
CA GLN A 128 14.50 -4.01 -0.51
C GLN A 128 15.83 -4.30 -1.21
N ASN A 129 15.79 -4.94 -2.38
CA ASN A 129 16.98 -5.31 -3.14
C ASN A 129 17.72 -4.12 -3.76
N LEU A 130 17.06 -2.98 -3.96
CA LEU A 130 17.67 -1.75 -4.46
C LEU A 130 18.23 -0.86 -3.34
N SER A 131 17.79 -1.09 -2.09
CA SER A 131 18.20 -0.30 -0.92
C SER A 131 19.40 -0.92 -0.17
N LEU A 132 19.84 -2.11 -0.60
CA LEU A 132 21.01 -2.86 -0.13
C LEU A 132 22.05 -2.93 -1.24
#